data_AF-A0A4Q3HWU3-F1
#
_entry.id   AF-A0A4Q3HWU3-F1
#
_cell.length_a   1.000
_cell.length_b   1.000
_cell.length_c   1.000
_cell.angle_alpha   90.00
_cell.angle_beta   90.00
_cell.angle_gamma   90.00
#
_symmetry.space_group_name_H-M   'P 1'
#
loop_
_entity.id
_entity.type
_entity.pdbx_description
1 polymer ?
#
loop_
_entity_poly.entity_id
_entity_poly.type
_entity_poly.pdbx_seq_one_letter_code
_entity_poly.pdbx_strand_id
1 'polypeptide(L)' 'INALSAYLGIELSVNEYSEHSLQHGSNASAIAYVEVEHPGGKLFGAGINNNIVTASLDAIVSAANRVLEERGQ' A
#
# COMPACT_ATOMS: atom_id res chain seq x y z
N ILE A 1 6.77 -1.01 5.94
CA ILE A 1 5.83 -0.22 6.76
C ILE A 1 6.52 0.51 7.92
N ASN A 2 7.28 -0.17 8.79
CA ASN A 2 7.95 0.44 9.95
C ASN A 2 8.81 1.67 9.60
N ALA A 3 9.65 1.59 8.56
CA ALA A 3 10.46 2.71 8.12
C ALA A 3 9.62 3.93 7.68
N LEU A 4 8.49 3.67 7.00
CA LEU A 4 7.58 4.71 6.54
C LEU A 4 6.83 5.36 7.71
N SER A 5 6.38 4.55 8.67
CA SER A 5 5.76 5.01 9.92
C SER A 5 6.71 5.93 10.71
N ALA A 6 7.97 5.50 10.90
CA ALA A 6 8.98 6.29 11.58
C ALA A 6 9.33 7.58 10.83
N TYR A 7 9.45 7.52 9.50
CA TYR A 7 9.78 8.66 8.66
C TYR A 7 8.67 9.73 8.64
N LEU A 8 7.41 9.30 8.54
CA LEU A 8 6.25 10.20 8.51
C LEU A 8 5.81 10.68 9.90
N GLY A 9 6.28 10.03 10.98
CA GLY A 9 5.79 10.28 12.34
C GLY A 9 4.31 9.90 12.50
N ILE A 10 3.87 8.87 11.79
CA ILE A 10 2.49 8.35 11.81
C ILE A 10 2.56 6.88 12.14
N GLU A 11 1.81 6.45 13.15
CA GLU A 11 1.64 5.02 13.39
C GLU A 11 0.84 4.41 12.24
N LEU A 12 1.50 3.54 11.47
CA LEU A 12 0.89 2.85 10.33
C LEU A 12 1.01 1.34 10.56
N SER A 13 -0.12 0.65 10.50
CA SER A 13 -0.19 -0.80 10.62
C SER A 13 -0.85 -1.40 9.38
N VAL A 14 -0.38 -2.55 8.92
CA VAL A 14 -1.06 -3.29 7.86
C VAL A 14 -2.10 -4.20 8.51
N ASN A 15 -3.38 -3.99 8.20
CA ASN A 15 -4.47 -4.81 8.73
C ASN A 15 -4.86 -5.94 7.78
N GLU A 16 -4.85 -5.68 6.46
CA GLU A 16 -5.19 -6.68 5.44
C GLU A 16 -4.28 -6.51 4.22
N TYR A 17 -3.95 -7.63 3.57
CA TYR A 17 -3.12 -7.69 2.39
C TYR A 17 -3.65 -8.72 1.41
N SER A 18 -3.91 -8.27 0.19
CA SER A 18 -4.37 -9.13 -0.90
C SER A 18 -3.58 -8.85 -2.15
N GLU A 19 -3.12 -9.89 -2.82
CA GLU A 19 -2.41 -9.78 -4.10
C GLU A 19 -2.97 -10.74 -5.13
N HIS A 20 -2.87 -10.34 -6.39
CA HIS A 20 -3.34 -11.13 -7.51
C HIS A 20 -2.45 -10.93 -8.73
N SER A 21 -2.16 -12.01 -9.45
CA SER A 21 -1.50 -11.92 -10.75
C SER A 21 -2.52 -11.55 -11.82
N LEU A 22 -2.37 -10.40 -12.47
CA LEU A 22 -3.29 -9.92 -13.51
C LEU A 22 -3.15 -10.67 -14.83
N GLN A 23 -1.96 -11.17 -15.16
CA GLN A 23 -1.69 -11.85 -16.43
C GLN A 23 -0.67 -12.99 -16.28
N HIS A 24 -0.77 -13.98 -17.16
CA HIS A 24 0.15 -15.12 -17.25
C HIS A 24 1.07 -14.98 -18.47
N GLY A 25 2.37 -15.20 -18.31
CA GLY A 25 3.38 -15.09 -19.38
C GLY A 25 4.54 -14.15 -19.05
N SER A 26 5.43 -13.92 -20.02
CA SER A 26 6.66 -13.11 -19.83
C SER A 26 6.44 -11.62 -19.56
N ASN A 27 5.20 -11.12 -19.70
CA ASN A 27 4.76 -9.78 -19.31
C ASN A 27 3.76 -9.79 -18.14
N ALA A 28 3.79 -10.83 -17.30
CA ALA A 28 2.91 -10.94 -16.14
C ALA A 28 2.98 -9.67 -15.28
N SER A 29 1.82 -9.04 -15.07
CA SER A 29 1.63 -7.94 -14.13
C SER A 29 0.96 -8.47 -12.88
N ALA A 30 1.28 -7.90 -11.73
CA ALA A 30 0.68 -8.19 -10.44
C ALA A 30 -0.02 -6.94 -9.91
N ILE A 31 -1.09 -7.14 -9.16
CA ILE A 31 -1.77 -6.12 -8.39
C ILE A 31 -1.72 -6.49 -6.91
N ALA A 32 -1.49 -5.50 -6.05
CA ALA A 32 -1.55 -5.64 -4.61
C ALA A 32 -2.50 -4.59 -4.04
N TYR A 33 -3.23 -4.99 -3.01
CA TYR A 33 -4.12 -4.17 -2.20
C TYR A 33 -3.69 -4.29 -0.74
N VAL A 34 -3.57 -3.17 -0.06
CA VAL A 34 -3.14 -3.12 1.35
C VAL A 34 -4.11 -2.24 2.12
N GLU A 35 -4.72 -2.77 3.17
CA GLU A 35 -5.42 -1.95 4.16
C GLU A 35 -4.41 -1.48 5.21
N VAL A 36 -4.28 -0.16 5.34
CA VAL A 36 -3.46 0.48 6.36
C VAL A 36 -4.35 1.12 7.40
N GLU A 37 -4.14 0.74 8.65
CA GLU A 37 -4.72 1.38 9.81
C GLU A 37 -3.78 2.48 10.32
N HIS A 38 -4.39 3.61 10.68
CA HIS A 38 -3.74 4.80 11.23
C HIS A 38 -4.66 5.43 12.30
N PRO A 39 -4.19 6.41 13.09
CA PRO A 39 -5.01 7.00 14.15
C PRO A 39 -6.32 7.66 13.69
N GLY A 40 -6.46 7.95 12.40
CA GLY A 40 -7.67 8.55 11.80
C GLY A 40 -8.67 7.52 11.25
N GLY A 41 -8.31 6.24 11.20
CA GLY A 41 -9.16 5.20 10.63
C GLY A 41 -8.38 4.17 9.81
N LYS A 42 -9.05 3.62 8.81
CA LYS A 42 -8.50 2.60 7.90
C LYS A 42 -8.65 3.05 6.47
N LEU A 43 -7.58 2.91 5.70
CA LEU A 43 -7.54 3.28 4.30
C LEU A 43 -6.89 2.18 3.46
N PHE A 44 -7.37 2.03 2.24
CA PHE A 44 -6.78 1.09 1.28
C PHE A 44 -5.81 1.79 0.34
N GLY A 45 -4.70 1.11 0.06
CA GLY A 45 -3.81 1.42 -1.06
C GLY A 45 -3.82 0.30 -2.07
N ALA A 46 -3.54 0.66 -3.32
CA ALA A 46 -3.43 -0.29 -4.43
C ALA A 46 -2.20 0.04 -5.27
N GLY A 47 -1.53 -1.00 -5.78
CA GLY A 47 -0.34 -0.89 -6.61
C GLY A 47 -0.32 -1.97 -7.68
N ILE A 48 0.09 -1.61 -8.90
CA ILE A 48 0.20 -2.53 -10.04
C ILE A 48 1.63 -2.49 -10.55
N ASN A 49 2.27 -3.66 -10.64
CA ASN A 49 3.63 -3.76 -11.15
C ASN A 49 3.92 -5.16 -11.71
N ASN A 50 4.86 -5.27 -12.64
CA ASN A 50 5.32 -6.57 -13.17
C ASN A 50 6.08 -7.40 -12.12
N ASN A 51 6.50 -6.77 -11.02
CA ASN A 51 7.05 -7.44 -9.86
C ASN A 51 6.08 -7.30 -8.67
N ILE A 52 5.66 -8.44 -8.12
CA ILE A 52 4.70 -8.50 -7.03
C ILE A 52 5.17 -7.80 -5.74
N VAL A 53 6.49 -7.81 -5.47
CA VAL A 53 7.10 -7.08 -4.34
C VAL A 53 6.99 -5.58 -4.57
N THR A 54 7.22 -5.13 -5.80
CA THR A 54 7.09 -3.71 -6.15
C THR A 54 5.63 -3.27 -6.14
N ALA A 55 4.70 -4.08 -6.65
CA ALA A 55 3.26 -3.80 -6.58
C ALA A 55 2.79 -3.62 -5.13
N SER A 56 3.30 -4.46 -4.21
CA SER A 56 3.02 -4.37 -2.79
C SER A 56 3.57 -3.10 -2.15
N LEU A 57 4.79 -2.68 -2.54
CA LEU A 57 5.37 -1.42 -2.09
C LEU A 57 4.56 -0.22 -2.60
N ASP A 58 4.18 -0.24 -3.88
CA ASP A 58 3.34 0.80 -4.49
C ASP A 58 1.99 0.93 -3.78
N ALA A 59 1.38 -0.21 -3.39
CA ALA A 59 0.15 -0.23 -2.60
C ALA A 59 0.33 0.41 -1.20
N ILE A 60 1.42 0.11 -0.49
CA ILE A 60 1.72 0.72 0.81
C ILE A 60 1.93 2.23 0.69
N VAL A 61 2.69 2.67 -0.32
CA VAL A 61 2.95 4.10 -0.57
C VAL A 61 1.65 4.82 -0.93
N SER A 62 0.82 4.21 -1.76
CA SER A 62 -0.51 4.70 -2.12
C SER A 62 -1.39 4.91 -0.88
N ALA A 63 -1.47 3.92 0.03
CA ALA A 63 -2.21 4.05 1.28
C ALA A 63 -1.66 5.18 2.17
N ALA A 64 -0.33 5.25 2.33
CA ALA A 64 0.31 6.26 3.17
C ALA A 64 0.10 7.69 2.64
N ASN A 65 0.12 7.89 1.32
CA ASN A 65 -0.17 9.20 0.72
C ASN A 65 -1.60 9.65 1.03
N ARG A 66 -2.57 8.72 0.95
CA ARG A 66 -3.97 9.02 1.31
C ARG A 66 -4.12 9.40 2.79
N VAL A 67 -3.39 8.73 3.68
CA VAL A 67 -3.34 9.10 5.11
C VAL A 67 -2.79 10.52 5.31
N LEU A 68 -1.80 10.92 4.51
CA LEU A 68 -1.25 12.28 4.56
C LEU A 68 -2.25 13.32 4.04
N GLU A 69 -3.00 13.00 2.99
CA GLU A 69 -4.07 13.87 2.48
C GLU A 69 -5.18 14.09 3.51
N GLU A 70 -5.62 13.05 4.22
CA GLU A 70 -6.62 13.19 5.30
C GLU A 70 -6.13 14.03 6.47
N ARG A 71 -4.83 13.97 6.81
CA ARG A 71 -4.23 14.82 7.86
C ARG A 71 -4.09 16.29 7.45
N GLY A 72 -4.04 16.58 6.15
CA GLY A 72 -3.92 17.93 5.62
C GLY A 72 -5.24 18.69 5.52
N GLN A 73 -6.37 18.02 5.75
CA GLN A 73 -7.71 18.60 5.81
C GLN A 73 -8.10 18.93 7.27
#